data_AF-A0A960IYU2-F1
#
_entry.id   AF-A0A960IYU2-F1
#
_cell.length_a   1.000
_cell.length_b   1.000
_cell.length_c   1.000
_cell.angle_alpha   90.00
_cell.angle_beta   90.00
_cell.angle_gamma   90.00
#
_symmetry.space_group_name_H-M   'P 1'
#
loop_
_entity.id
_entity.type
_entity.pdbx_description
1 polymer ?
#
loop_
_entity_poly.entity_id
_entity_poly.type
_entity_poly.pdbx_seq_one_letter_code
_entity_poly.pdbx_strand_id
1 'polypeptide(L)'
;MEVWPGSAYPLGATYDGNGTNFSLFSEAAERVELCLLGKKGQERRIELEEVTALCWHAYLPGVEPGQRYGFRVHGPWRPEDGLRCNPDKLLLDPYAKAVCGTLKWNESVFSHRVDEPDGPPSELDSRGSVPLSVVTNPFFDWGDDRHPRTPWHETVVYELHTKGFTTTHPDIPDEQQGTYAGLAHPAAIEHLRGL
;
A
#
# COMPACT_ATOMS: atom_id res chain seq x y z
N MET A 1 -2.97 8.51 -22.68
CA MET A 1 -2.26 7.50 -21.88
C MET A 1 -2.73 6.19 -22.43
N GLU A 2 -1.78 5.43 -22.94
CA GLU A 2 -2.04 4.12 -23.51
C GLU A 2 -2.30 3.14 -22.36
N VAL A 3 -3.24 2.23 -22.54
CA VAL A 3 -3.57 1.18 -21.58
C VAL A 3 -3.38 -0.13 -22.32
N TRP A 4 -2.50 -0.98 -21.82
CA TRP A 4 -2.25 -2.31 -22.36
C TRP A 4 -2.88 -3.37 -21.47
N PRO A 5 -3.12 -4.58 -21.99
CA PRO A 5 -3.77 -5.63 -21.22
C PRO A 5 -3.06 -5.97 -19.90
N GLY A 6 -1.72 -5.93 -19.88
CA GLY A 6 -0.92 -6.31 -18.72
C GLY A 6 -1.06 -7.79 -18.38
N SER A 7 -0.82 -8.13 -17.11
CA SER A 7 -0.86 -9.50 -16.60
C SER A 7 -1.56 -9.59 -15.25
N ALA A 8 -2.27 -10.70 -15.02
CA ALA A 8 -2.93 -11.01 -13.74
C ALA A 8 -1.95 -11.27 -12.59
N TYR A 9 -0.67 -11.51 -12.90
CA TYR A 9 0.37 -11.73 -11.90
C TYR A 9 1.64 -10.96 -12.24
N PRO A 10 2.42 -10.55 -11.20
CA PRO A 10 2.08 -10.65 -9.77
C PRO A 10 0.97 -9.68 -9.36
N LEU A 11 0.36 -9.92 -8.20
CA LEU A 11 -0.68 -9.04 -7.64
C LEU A 11 -0.08 -7.72 -7.13
N GLY A 12 -0.86 -6.65 -7.28
CA GLY A 12 -0.50 -5.27 -6.97
C GLY A 12 0.16 -4.53 -8.12
N ALA A 13 0.76 -3.37 -7.80
CA ALA A 13 1.56 -2.59 -8.76
C ALA A 13 3.01 -3.08 -8.86
N THR A 14 3.45 -3.44 -10.06
CA THR A 14 4.82 -3.91 -10.35
C THR A 14 5.43 -3.10 -11.47
N TYR A 15 6.50 -2.36 -11.15
CA TYR A 15 7.28 -1.59 -12.12
C TYR A 15 8.38 -2.45 -12.74
N ASP A 16 8.53 -2.40 -14.07
CA ASP A 16 9.47 -3.23 -14.83
C ASP A 16 10.63 -2.46 -15.50
N GLY A 17 10.67 -1.13 -15.32
CA GLY A 17 11.63 -0.24 -15.98
C GLY A 17 11.01 0.63 -17.08
N ASN A 18 9.93 0.19 -17.73
CA ASN A 18 9.27 0.90 -18.82
C ASN A 18 7.86 1.39 -18.45
N GLY A 19 7.24 0.74 -17.47
CA GLY A 19 5.89 1.06 -17.01
C GLY A 19 5.52 0.22 -15.80
N THR A 20 4.25 0.31 -15.42
CA THR A 20 3.74 -0.41 -14.24
C THR A 20 2.57 -1.31 -14.64
N ASN A 21 2.69 -2.59 -14.31
CA ASN A 21 1.57 -3.53 -14.32
C ASN A 21 0.77 -3.40 -13.03
N PHE A 22 -0.55 -3.30 -13.13
CA PHE A 22 -1.46 -3.29 -12.00
C PHE A 22 -2.32 -4.54 -12.04
N SER A 23 -2.48 -5.22 -10.90
CA SER A 23 -3.42 -6.32 -10.78
C SER A 23 -4.11 -6.34 -9.42
N LEU A 24 -5.45 -6.41 -9.43
CA LEU A 24 -6.30 -6.45 -8.24
C LEU A 24 -7.22 -7.66 -8.30
N PHE A 25 -7.18 -8.51 -7.28
CA PHE A 25 -8.16 -9.58 -7.12
C PHE A 25 -9.49 -9.03 -6.61
N SER A 26 -10.60 -9.36 -7.28
CA SER A 26 -11.94 -9.17 -6.75
C SER A 26 -12.95 -10.08 -7.44
N GLU A 27 -13.59 -10.96 -6.66
CA GLU A 27 -14.70 -11.81 -7.11
C GLU A 27 -16.03 -11.04 -7.16
N ALA A 28 -16.23 -10.08 -6.25
CA ALA A 28 -17.50 -9.35 -6.10
C ALA A 28 -17.62 -8.12 -7.02
N ALA A 29 -16.52 -7.69 -7.64
CA ALA A 29 -16.52 -6.51 -8.49
C ALA A 29 -17.28 -6.76 -9.80
N GLU A 30 -18.09 -5.79 -10.20
CA GLU A 30 -18.66 -5.72 -11.55
C GLU A 30 -17.83 -4.81 -12.45
N ARG A 31 -17.09 -3.87 -11.86
CA ARG A 31 -16.13 -2.99 -12.54
C ARG A 31 -15.07 -2.48 -11.56
N VAL A 32 -13.83 -2.36 -12.02
CA VAL A 32 -12.72 -1.78 -11.24
C VAL A 32 -12.12 -0.59 -11.97
N GLU A 33 -12.00 0.54 -11.27
CA GLU A 33 -11.27 1.71 -11.76
C GLU A 33 -9.96 1.87 -10.99
N LEU A 34 -8.83 1.81 -11.69
CA LEU A 34 -7.55 2.29 -11.21
C LEU A 34 -7.55 3.82 -11.19
N CYS A 35 -7.34 4.39 -10.02
CA CYS A 35 -7.30 5.83 -9.81
C CYS A 35 -5.84 6.27 -9.65
N LEU A 36 -5.29 7.01 -10.62
CA LEU A 36 -3.99 7.66 -10.53
C LEU A 36 -4.15 9.06 -9.95
N LEU A 37 -3.40 9.36 -8.89
CA LEU A 37 -3.46 10.64 -8.18
C LEU A 37 -2.23 11.48 -8.53
N GLY A 38 -2.46 12.66 -9.12
CA GLY A 38 -1.40 13.62 -9.41
C GLY A 38 -0.96 14.42 -8.18
N LYS A 39 0.12 15.21 -8.34
CA LYS A 39 0.72 15.99 -7.24
C LYS A 39 -0.23 17.01 -6.59
N LYS A 40 -1.21 17.53 -7.33
CA LYS A 40 -2.21 18.48 -6.84
C LYS A 40 -3.52 17.80 -6.42
N GLY A 41 -3.52 16.46 -6.28
CA GLY A 41 -4.69 15.68 -5.90
C GLY A 41 -5.70 15.46 -7.03
N GLN A 42 -5.34 15.78 -8.29
CA GLN A 42 -6.17 15.45 -9.44
C GLN A 42 -6.26 13.93 -9.60
N GLU A 43 -7.47 13.44 -9.80
CA GLU A 43 -7.73 12.01 -10.00
C GLU A 43 -7.91 11.74 -11.48
N ARG A 44 -7.21 10.73 -11.98
CA ARG A 44 -7.46 10.15 -13.29
C ARG A 44 -7.89 8.70 -13.09
N ARG A 45 -9.11 8.38 -13.54
CA ARG A 45 -9.67 7.02 -13.47
C ARG A 45 -9.40 6.29 -14.77
N ILE A 46 -9.00 5.03 -14.66
CA ILE A 46 -8.71 4.11 -15.75
C ILE A 46 -9.48 2.84 -15.44
N GLU A 47 -10.43 2.48 -16.29
CA GLU A 47 -11.15 1.23 -16.16
C GLU A 47 -10.21 0.05 -16.47
N LEU A 48 -10.23 -0.97 -15.61
CA LEU A 48 -9.53 -2.22 -15.86
C LEU A 48 -10.47 -3.15 -16.64
N GLU A 49 -10.28 -3.22 -17.95
CA GLU A 49 -11.15 -4.03 -18.83
C GLU A 49 -10.77 -5.52 -18.83
N GLU A 50 -9.49 -5.83 -18.59
CA GLU A 50 -8.99 -7.19 -18.63
C GLU A 50 -9.17 -7.90 -17.28
N VAL A 51 -9.74 -9.10 -17.33
CA VAL A 51 -9.97 -9.94 -16.16
C VAL A 51 -9.56 -11.37 -16.46
N THR A 52 -8.58 -11.89 -15.71
CA THR A 52 -8.17 -13.29 -15.77
C THR A 52 -8.23 -13.89 -14.38
N ALA A 53 -8.99 -14.98 -14.20
CA ALA A 53 -9.13 -15.67 -12.91
C ALA A 53 -9.49 -14.73 -11.73
N LEU A 54 -10.46 -13.83 -11.96
CA LEU A 54 -10.94 -12.83 -10.98
C LEU A 54 -9.90 -11.73 -10.63
N CYS A 55 -8.77 -11.68 -11.33
CA CYS A 55 -7.80 -10.61 -11.24
C CYS A 55 -8.06 -9.60 -12.35
N TRP A 56 -8.39 -8.37 -11.95
CA TRP A 56 -8.56 -7.20 -12.81
C TRP A 56 -7.19 -6.59 -13.05
N HIS A 57 -6.78 -6.41 -14.31
CA HIS A 57 -5.42 -5.97 -14.60
C HIS A 57 -5.32 -5.02 -15.79
N ALA A 58 -4.25 -4.22 -15.78
CA ALA A 58 -3.82 -3.41 -16.90
C ALA A 58 -2.34 -3.08 -16.75
N TYR A 59 -1.68 -2.78 -17.86
CA TYR A 59 -0.34 -2.24 -17.88
C TYR A 59 -0.35 -0.81 -18.42
N LEU A 60 0.32 0.08 -17.70
CA LEU A 60 0.42 1.50 -18.06
C LEU A 60 1.86 1.87 -18.40
N PRO A 61 2.19 2.02 -19.70
CA PRO A 61 3.49 2.54 -20.12
C PRO A 61 3.75 3.95 -19.54
N GLY A 62 4.97 4.19 -19.07
CA GLY A 62 5.38 5.49 -18.52
C GLY A 62 4.85 5.82 -17.13
N VAL A 63 4.14 4.91 -16.46
CA VAL A 63 3.89 5.03 -15.02
C VAL A 63 5.12 4.52 -14.27
N GLU A 64 5.76 5.44 -13.55
CA GLU A 64 7.04 5.24 -12.86
C GLU A 64 6.88 5.14 -11.33
N PRO A 65 7.91 4.65 -10.61
CA PRO A 65 7.96 4.68 -9.16
C PRO A 65 7.69 6.07 -8.58
N GLY A 66 6.96 6.12 -7.46
CA GLY A 66 6.47 7.34 -6.84
C GLY A 66 5.07 7.76 -7.29
N GLN A 67 4.50 7.13 -8.33
CA GLN A 67 3.11 7.33 -8.71
C GLN A 67 2.18 6.89 -7.56
N ARG A 68 1.27 7.78 -7.17
CA ARG A 68 0.24 7.52 -6.15
C ARG A 68 -1.02 6.98 -6.80
N TYR A 69 -1.62 5.95 -6.22
CA TYR A 69 -2.81 5.34 -6.77
C TYR A 69 -3.72 4.73 -5.69
N GLY A 70 -4.92 4.39 -6.11
CA GLY A 70 -5.88 3.57 -5.37
C GLY A 70 -6.88 2.95 -6.34
N PHE A 71 -7.87 2.25 -5.81
CA PHE A 71 -8.92 1.61 -6.61
C PHE A 71 -10.31 2.08 -6.20
N ARG A 72 -11.23 2.15 -7.17
CA ARG A 72 -12.66 2.24 -6.91
C ARG A 72 -13.32 0.98 -7.46
N VAL A 73 -14.05 0.29 -6.60
CA VAL A 73 -14.66 -1.00 -6.92
C VAL A 73 -16.16 -0.83 -6.97
N HIS A 74 -16.73 -1.06 -8.15
CA HIS A 74 -18.17 -1.08 -8.40
C HIS A 74 -18.68 -2.51 -8.25
N GLY A 75 -19.90 -2.65 -7.79
CA GLY A 75 -20.54 -3.94 -7.59
C GLY A 75 -21.77 -3.81 -6.69
N PRO A 76 -22.34 -4.94 -6.25
CA PRO A 76 -23.57 -4.94 -5.46
C PRO A 76 -23.38 -4.33 -4.07
N TRP A 77 -24.38 -3.56 -3.65
CA TRP A 77 -24.60 -3.15 -2.27
C TRP A 77 -25.83 -3.86 -1.72
N ARG A 78 -25.59 -4.91 -0.94
CA ARG A 78 -26.58 -5.70 -0.17
C ARG A 78 -25.96 -6.04 1.19
N PRO A 79 -26.01 -5.10 2.16
CA PRO A 79 -25.44 -5.28 3.49
C PRO A 79 -25.84 -6.59 4.19
N GLU A 80 -27.08 -7.02 3.98
CA GLU A 80 -27.68 -8.26 4.50
C GLU A 80 -27.00 -9.53 3.98
N ASP A 81 -26.45 -9.48 2.77
CA ASP A 81 -25.69 -10.55 2.13
C ASP A 81 -24.16 -10.38 2.32
N GLY A 82 -23.74 -9.33 3.03
CA GLY A 82 -22.33 -8.96 3.21
C GLY A 82 -21.70 -8.24 2.00
N LEU A 83 -22.46 -7.96 0.95
CA LEU A 83 -21.99 -7.29 -0.27
C LEU A 83 -21.98 -5.77 -0.07
N ARG A 84 -20.80 -5.17 -0.07
CA ARG A 84 -20.61 -3.75 0.32
C ARG A 84 -19.73 -2.97 -0.65
N CYS A 85 -19.86 -3.22 -1.95
CA CYS A 85 -19.13 -2.44 -2.96
C CYS A 85 -19.62 -0.99 -2.95
N ASN A 86 -18.71 -0.02 -2.80
CA ASN A 86 -19.01 1.39 -2.85
C ASN A 86 -17.88 2.13 -3.60
N PRO A 87 -18.12 2.58 -4.86
CA PRO A 87 -17.10 3.22 -5.67
C PRO A 87 -16.76 4.65 -5.22
N ASP A 88 -17.55 5.28 -4.34
CA ASP A 88 -17.21 6.59 -3.76
C ASP A 88 -16.05 6.50 -2.76
N LYS A 89 -15.73 5.28 -2.31
CA LYS A 89 -14.59 5.01 -1.44
C LYS A 89 -13.37 4.66 -2.28
N LEU A 90 -12.37 5.54 -2.22
CA LEU A 90 -11.04 5.25 -2.74
C LEU A 90 -10.35 4.23 -1.84
N LEU A 91 -10.03 3.06 -2.39
CA LEU A 91 -9.45 1.94 -1.67
C LEU A 91 -7.93 1.89 -1.87
N LEU A 92 -7.23 1.44 -0.83
CA LEU A 92 -5.83 1.03 -0.95
C LEU A 92 -5.72 -0.27 -1.75
N ASP A 93 -4.61 -0.43 -2.44
CA ASP A 93 -4.23 -1.71 -2.99
C ASP A 93 -3.81 -2.64 -1.82
N PRO A 94 -4.49 -3.78 -1.62
CA PRO A 94 -4.09 -4.74 -0.58
C PRO A 94 -2.67 -5.30 -0.78
N TYR A 95 -2.10 -5.18 -1.99
CA TYR A 95 -0.75 -5.61 -2.33
C TYR A 95 0.27 -4.46 -2.39
N ALA A 96 -0.12 -3.24 -2.01
CA ALA A 96 0.75 -2.07 -2.01
C ALA A 96 2.06 -2.33 -1.23
N LYS A 97 3.21 -2.04 -1.87
CA LYS A 97 4.53 -2.17 -1.23
C LYS A 97 4.94 -0.93 -0.46
N ALA A 98 4.27 0.19 -0.71
CA ALA A 98 4.40 1.42 0.06
C ALA A 98 3.05 2.15 0.10
N VAL A 99 2.81 2.82 1.22
CA VAL A 99 1.62 3.63 1.47
C VAL A 99 2.07 5.02 1.90
N CYS A 100 1.42 6.06 1.40
CA CYS A 100 1.71 7.44 1.76
C CYS A 100 0.48 8.19 2.27
N GLY A 101 0.72 9.14 3.18
CA GLY A 101 -0.33 9.89 3.85
C GLY A 101 -0.87 9.19 5.09
N THR A 102 -1.82 9.84 5.75
CA THR A 102 -2.47 9.36 6.97
C THR A 102 -3.97 9.38 6.79
N LEU A 103 -4.66 8.51 7.52
CA LEU A 103 -6.11 8.49 7.58
C LEU A 103 -6.60 9.73 8.35
N LYS A 104 -7.47 10.52 7.73
CA LYS A 104 -8.23 11.59 8.38
C LYS A 104 -9.63 11.06 8.68
N TRP A 105 -9.90 10.83 9.96
CA TRP A 105 -11.20 10.36 10.40
C TRP A 105 -12.27 11.41 10.15
N ASN A 106 -13.25 11.05 9.31
CA ASN A 106 -14.48 11.78 9.06
C ASN A 106 -15.50 10.83 8.42
N GLU A 107 -16.73 11.28 8.19
CA GLU A 107 -17.80 10.44 7.66
C GLU A 107 -17.50 9.86 6.26
N SER A 108 -16.71 10.55 5.44
CA SER A 108 -16.40 10.10 4.06
C SER A 108 -15.66 8.77 4.00
N VAL A 109 -14.93 8.38 5.07
CA VAL A 109 -14.17 7.13 5.07
C VAL A 109 -15.04 5.90 5.39
N PHE A 110 -16.31 6.10 5.75
CA PHE A 110 -17.27 5.02 5.96
C PHE A 110 -18.07 4.74 4.69
N SER A 111 -18.36 3.46 4.43
CA SER A 111 -19.12 3.04 3.24
C SER A 111 -20.63 3.30 3.36
N HIS A 112 -21.10 3.62 4.56
CA HIS A 112 -22.48 3.88 4.96
C HIS A 112 -22.50 5.00 6.01
N ARG A 113 -23.68 5.49 6.37
CA ARG A 113 -23.82 6.38 7.51
C ARG A 113 -23.51 5.64 8.81
N VAL A 114 -22.74 6.26 9.71
CA VAL A 114 -22.24 5.61 10.94
C VAL A 114 -23.38 5.12 11.86
N ASP A 115 -24.51 5.81 11.86
CA ASP A 115 -25.72 5.48 12.62
C ASP A 115 -26.61 4.43 11.94
N GLU A 116 -26.35 4.10 10.67
CA GLU A 116 -27.19 3.23 9.85
C GLU A 116 -26.34 2.28 8.97
N PRO A 117 -25.69 1.26 9.58
CA PRO A 117 -24.70 0.43 8.90
C PRO A 117 -25.26 -0.43 7.76
N ASP A 118 -26.56 -0.75 7.81
CA ASP A 118 -27.27 -1.52 6.78
C ASP A 118 -28.15 -0.62 5.90
N GLY A 119 -27.98 0.70 6.01
CA GLY A 119 -28.63 1.68 5.17
C GLY A 119 -28.04 1.76 3.76
N PRO A 120 -28.44 2.79 2.99
CA PRO A 120 -27.89 3.02 1.65
C PRO A 120 -26.38 3.32 1.71
N PRO A 121 -25.64 3.05 0.61
CA PRO A 121 -24.22 3.39 0.54
C PRO A 121 -24.03 4.90 0.66
N SER A 122 -23.00 5.32 1.37
CA SER A 122 -22.60 6.72 1.46
C SER A 122 -22.03 7.19 0.11
N GLU A 123 -22.55 8.31 -0.40
CA GLU A 123 -22.08 8.97 -1.64
C GLU A 123 -20.89 9.92 -1.44
N LEU A 124 -20.43 10.12 -0.20
CA LEU A 124 -19.29 10.99 0.11
C LEU A 124 -17.96 10.42 -0.43
N ASP A 125 -17.25 11.18 -1.27
CA ASP A 125 -15.92 10.81 -1.77
C ASP A 125 -14.88 10.79 -0.64
N SER A 126 -14.20 9.65 -0.45
CA SER A 126 -13.17 9.50 0.60
C SER A 126 -11.80 10.05 0.20
N ARG A 127 -11.63 10.50 -1.06
CA ARG A 127 -10.36 11.04 -1.56
C ARG A 127 -9.88 12.22 -0.74
N GLY A 128 -8.59 12.19 -0.37
CA GLY A 128 -7.97 13.21 0.48
C GLY A 128 -8.14 12.97 1.99
N SER A 129 -8.98 12.01 2.37
CA SER A 129 -9.14 11.52 3.74
C SER A 129 -8.46 10.16 3.96
N VAL A 130 -8.26 9.37 2.90
CA VAL A 130 -7.57 8.07 2.96
C VAL A 130 -6.09 8.17 2.54
N PRO A 131 -5.22 7.31 3.07
CA PRO A 131 -3.87 7.15 2.52
C PRO A 131 -3.92 6.57 1.09
N LEU A 132 -2.81 6.68 0.36
CA LEU A 132 -2.69 6.24 -1.03
C LEU A 132 -1.58 5.20 -1.17
N SER A 133 -1.79 4.24 -2.07
CA SER A 133 -0.77 3.29 -2.48
C SER A 133 0.27 3.98 -3.34
N VAL A 134 1.52 3.52 -3.31
CA VAL A 134 2.62 4.10 -4.08
C VAL A 134 3.32 3.01 -4.87
N VAL A 135 3.52 3.26 -6.17
CA VAL A 135 4.35 2.39 -7.01
C VAL A 135 5.79 2.49 -6.53
N THR A 136 6.42 1.37 -6.24
CA THR A 136 7.81 1.30 -5.76
C THR A 136 8.74 0.74 -6.82
N ASN A 137 10.01 1.14 -6.78
CA ASN A 137 11.05 0.43 -7.50
C ASN A 137 11.44 -0.82 -6.69
N PRO A 138 11.32 -2.04 -7.25
CA PRO A 138 11.73 -3.26 -6.53
C PRO A 138 13.25 -3.42 -6.44
N PHE A 139 14.04 -2.69 -7.24
CA PHE A 139 15.49 -2.84 -7.26
C PHE A 139 16.16 -2.13 -6.08
N PHE A 140 17.01 -2.88 -5.36
CA PHE A 140 17.91 -2.38 -4.32
C PHE A 140 19.23 -3.17 -4.40
N ASP A 141 20.37 -2.49 -4.32
CA ASP A 141 21.69 -3.12 -4.30
C ASP A 141 22.05 -3.54 -2.87
N TRP A 142 22.01 -4.84 -2.61
CA TRP A 142 22.29 -5.42 -1.30
C TRP A 142 23.80 -5.62 -1.03
N GLY A 143 24.68 -5.37 -2.02
CA GLY A 143 26.11 -5.59 -1.87
C GLY A 143 26.46 -7.00 -1.40
N ASP A 144 27.17 -7.09 -0.27
CA ASP A 144 27.65 -8.34 0.32
C ASP A 144 26.70 -8.97 1.35
N ASP A 145 25.48 -8.45 1.53
CA ASP A 145 24.52 -8.96 2.52
C ASP A 145 24.21 -10.47 2.31
N ARG A 146 24.27 -11.22 3.40
CA ARG A 146 23.97 -12.66 3.43
C ARG A 146 23.33 -13.03 4.75
N HIS A 147 22.32 -13.89 4.68
CA HIS A 147 21.63 -14.43 5.84
C HIS A 147 22.61 -15.10 6.83
N PRO A 148 22.70 -14.66 8.10
CA PRO A 148 23.66 -15.21 9.09
C PRO A 148 23.48 -16.71 9.38
N ARG A 149 22.24 -17.22 9.29
CA ARG A 149 21.89 -18.65 9.49
C ARG A 149 22.34 -19.19 10.86
N THR A 150 22.23 -18.37 11.91
CA THR A 150 22.54 -18.76 13.29
C THR A 150 21.77 -20.04 13.67
N PRO A 151 22.45 -21.10 14.14
CA PRO A 151 21.78 -22.32 14.58
C PRO A 151 20.81 -22.05 15.73
N TRP A 152 19.69 -22.77 15.76
CA TRP A 152 18.64 -22.56 16.78
C TRP A 152 19.12 -22.71 18.22
N HIS A 153 20.07 -23.62 18.48
CA HIS A 153 20.61 -23.82 19.82
C HIS A 153 21.59 -22.72 20.26
N GLU A 154 22.03 -21.86 19.33
CA GLU A 154 22.85 -20.66 19.59
C GLU A 154 22.00 -19.37 19.54
N THR A 155 20.71 -19.47 19.21
CA THR A 155 19.85 -18.31 19.00
C THR A 155 19.34 -17.74 20.32
N VAL A 156 19.56 -16.44 20.50
CA VAL A 156 18.92 -15.62 21.55
C VAL A 156 18.10 -14.53 20.86
N VAL A 157 16.79 -14.47 21.17
CA VAL A 157 15.88 -13.49 20.58
C VAL A 157 15.79 -12.26 21.48
N TYR A 158 16.00 -11.08 20.90
CA TYR A 158 15.86 -9.80 21.58
C TYR A 158 14.66 -9.04 20.98
N GLU A 159 13.55 -8.98 21.72
CA GLU A 159 12.37 -8.22 21.31
C GLU A 159 12.57 -6.73 21.56
N LEU A 160 12.33 -5.89 20.53
CA LEU A 160 12.44 -4.44 20.64
C LEU A 160 11.36 -3.72 19.85
N HIS A 161 11.08 -2.49 20.24
CA HIS A 161 10.24 -1.58 19.49
C HIS A 161 11.12 -0.60 18.69
N THR A 162 11.01 -0.59 17.35
CA THR A 162 11.84 0.24 16.46
C THR A 162 11.95 1.69 16.92
N LYS A 163 10.80 2.32 17.20
CA LYS A 163 10.78 3.69 17.76
C LYS A 163 11.42 3.77 19.14
N GLY A 164 10.88 3.07 20.14
CA GLY A 164 11.29 3.18 21.53
C GLY A 164 12.78 2.88 21.76
N PHE A 165 13.37 1.98 20.97
CA PHE A 165 14.76 1.55 21.15
C PHE A 165 15.78 2.69 20.95
N THR A 166 15.54 3.60 20.01
CA THR A 166 16.51 4.66 19.67
C THR A 166 15.98 6.08 19.86
N THR A 167 14.72 6.27 20.28
CA THR A 167 14.11 7.62 20.42
C THR A 167 14.87 8.55 21.36
N THR A 168 15.55 8.02 22.38
CA THR A 168 16.32 8.82 23.35
C THR A 168 17.79 8.43 23.38
N HIS A 169 18.30 7.79 22.31
CA HIS A 169 19.68 7.31 22.28
C HIS A 169 20.64 8.49 21.99
N PRO A 170 21.55 8.84 22.92
CA PRO A 170 22.32 10.07 22.85
C PRO A 170 23.31 10.10 21.66
N ASP A 171 23.83 8.93 21.27
CA ASP A 171 24.83 8.83 20.19
C ASP A 171 24.22 8.63 18.79
N ILE A 172 22.89 8.73 18.65
CA ILE A 172 22.21 8.63 17.36
C ILE A 172 21.70 10.02 16.96
N PRO A 173 21.99 10.51 15.74
CA PRO A 173 21.49 11.80 15.28
C PRO A 173 19.97 11.92 15.39
N ASP A 174 19.47 13.08 15.83
CA ASP A 174 18.05 13.32 16.10
C ASP A 174 17.12 12.95 14.92
N GLU A 175 17.57 13.15 13.69
CA GLU A 175 16.80 12.80 12.48
C GLU A 175 16.62 11.29 12.24
N GLN A 176 17.46 10.46 12.86
CA GLN A 176 17.43 9.00 12.75
C GLN A 176 16.82 8.32 13.99
N GLN A 177 16.72 9.02 15.12
CA GLN A 177 16.16 8.49 16.35
C GLN A 177 14.72 7.98 16.16
N GLY A 178 14.48 6.77 16.64
CA GLY A 178 13.18 6.10 16.53
C GLY A 178 12.77 5.67 15.11
N THR A 179 13.72 5.58 14.18
CA THR A 179 13.51 5.12 12.81
C THR A 179 14.26 3.82 12.52
N TYR A 180 14.00 3.20 11.35
CA TYR A 180 14.78 2.05 10.88
C TYR A 180 16.28 2.39 10.70
N ALA A 181 16.60 3.62 10.27
CA ALA A 181 17.99 4.07 10.13
C ALA A 181 18.68 4.14 11.50
N GLY A 182 17.98 4.64 12.53
CA GLY A 182 18.49 4.66 13.89
C GLY A 182 18.78 3.25 14.43
N LEU A 183 17.93 2.27 14.13
CA LEU A 183 18.17 0.88 14.54
C LEU A 183 19.43 0.28 13.88
N ALA A 184 19.74 0.69 12.65
CA ALA A 184 20.94 0.28 11.93
C ALA A 184 22.17 1.17 12.21
N HIS A 185 22.05 2.18 13.09
CA HIS A 185 23.15 3.08 13.40
C HIS A 185 24.28 2.33 14.15
N PRO A 186 25.57 2.64 13.92
CA PRO A 186 26.68 1.95 14.58
C PRO A 186 26.55 1.85 16.11
N ALA A 187 26.11 2.92 16.78
CA ALA A 187 25.88 2.90 18.23
C ALA A 187 24.84 1.87 18.70
N ALA A 188 23.74 1.71 17.94
CA ALA A 188 22.73 0.69 18.22
C ALA A 188 23.27 -0.73 17.99
N ILE A 189 24.04 -0.93 16.92
CA ILE A 189 24.66 -2.22 16.60
C ILE A 189 25.71 -2.60 17.67
N GLU A 190 26.54 -1.66 18.10
CA GLU A 190 27.54 -1.87 19.16
C GLU A 190 26.87 -2.26 20.48
N HIS A 191 25.77 -1.59 20.85
CA HIS A 191 24.98 -1.97 22.02
C HIS A 191 24.50 -3.42 21.92
N LEU A 192 23.85 -3.80 20.80
CA LEU A 192 23.33 -5.16 20.62
C LEU A 192 24.42 -6.24 20.60
N ARG A 193 25.62 -5.93 20.09
CA ARG A 193 26.77 -6.85 20.11
C ARG A 193 27.44 -6.96 21.48
N GLY A 194 27.20 -6.00 22.38
CA GLY A 194 27.76 -5.96 23.72
C GLY A 194 26.87 -6.53 24.82
N LEU A 195 25.65 -6.99 24.48
CA LEU A 195 24.72 -7.66 25.39
C LEU A 195 25.19 -9.05 25.83
#